data_AF-A0A0S8EQ17-F1
#
_entry.id   AF-A0A0S8EQ17-F1
#
_cell.length_a   1.000
_cell.length_b   1.000
_cell.length_c   1.000
_cell.angle_alpha   90.00
_cell.angle_beta   90.00
_cell.angle_gamma   90.00
#
_symmetry.space_group_name_H-M   'P 1'
#
loop_
_entity.id
_entity.type
_entity.pdbx_description
1 polymer ?
#
loop_
_entity_poly.entity_id
_entity_poly.type
_entity_poly.pdbx_seq_one_letter_code
_entity_poly.pdbx_strand_id
1 'polypeptide(L)'
;MSDAANETQADDGRFEADSLSRRPGPAGRINANERLITVTQAAWYLPKVDGKKVSVCTLWRWCRKGLRGAFLEYVRVGRKICTTREAMLRFFTELAELDERIDADRYAKPASLKRSLPKAITSRQRQRALA
;
A
#
# COMPACT_ATOMS: atom_id res chain seq x y z
N MET A 1 18.75 26.54 -43.59
CA MET A 1 17.35 26.81 -43.99
C MET A 1 16.82 25.46 -44.48
N SER A 2 16.60 24.49 -43.58
CA SER A 2 15.55 24.41 -42.57
C SER A 2 14.19 24.20 -43.23
N ASP A 3 13.84 22.93 -43.50
CA ASP A 3 12.44 22.54 -43.57
C ASP A 3 12.29 21.19 -42.86
N ALA A 4 11.73 21.29 -41.66
CA ALA A 4 11.35 20.20 -40.81
C ALA A 4 9.83 20.26 -40.71
N ALA A 5 9.14 19.24 -41.22
CA ALA A 5 7.81 18.79 -40.78
C ALA A 5 7.31 17.73 -41.77
N ASN A 6 7.11 16.50 -41.33
CA ASN A 6 5.81 16.05 -40.84
C ASN A 6 5.77 14.51 -40.77
N GLU A 7 4.88 14.02 -39.89
CA GLU A 7 4.27 12.69 -39.88
C GLU A 7 5.15 11.49 -39.50
N THR A 8 4.91 10.98 -38.28
CA THR A 8 4.18 9.71 -38.15
C THR A 8 3.58 9.60 -36.75
N GLN A 9 2.26 9.77 -36.75
CA GLN A 9 1.28 9.30 -35.79
C GLN A 9 1.57 7.83 -35.40
N ALA A 10 1.72 7.53 -34.10
CA ALA A 10 1.57 6.16 -33.62
C ALA A 10 1.12 6.10 -32.15
N ASP A 11 -0.09 5.60 -31.99
CA ASP A 11 -0.63 4.85 -30.86
C ASP A 11 -1.23 5.63 -29.66
N ASP A 12 -2.29 6.39 -29.97
CA ASP A 12 -3.43 6.60 -29.08
C ASP A 12 -4.30 5.32 -29.04
N GLY A 13 -4.00 4.40 -28.12
CA GLY A 13 -4.63 3.07 -28.13
C GLY A 13 -4.92 2.38 -26.79
N ARG A 14 -4.79 3.04 -25.64
CA ARG A 14 -5.20 2.45 -24.33
C ARG A 14 -5.84 3.46 -23.38
N PHE A 15 -7.05 3.88 -23.73
CA PHE A 15 -8.00 4.49 -22.79
C PHE A 15 -9.25 3.60 -22.67
N GLU A 16 -9.88 3.65 -21.50
CA GLU A 16 -11.14 2.99 -21.11
C GLU A 16 -11.09 1.52 -20.63
N ALA A 17 -10.66 1.34 -19.39
CA ALA A 17 -11.33 0.45 -18.44
C ALA A 17 -10.80 0.72 -17.02
N ASP A 18 -11.26 1.78 -16.36
CA ASP A 18 -11.60 1.75 -14.91
C ASP A 18 -11.94 3.17 -14.42
N SER A 19 -13.00 3.72 -14.98
CA SER A 19 -13.64 4.97 -14.56
C SER A 19 -14.49 4.77 -13.28
N LEU A 20 -14.36 3.63 -12.56
CA LEU A 20 -15.22 3.24 -11.44
C LEU A 20 -14.51 2.99 -10.09
N SER A 21 -13.19 3.19 -9.96
CA SER A 21 -12.53 3.25 -8.65
C SER A 21 -12.22 4.68 -8.17
N ARG A 22 -13.15 5.62 -8.40
CA ARG A 22 -13.18 6.90 -7.67
C ARG A 22 -13.47 6.63 -6.20
N ARG A 23 -12.46 6.24 -5.44
CA ARG A 23 -12.42 6.45 -4.00
C ARG A 23 -11.07 7.08 -3.68
N PRO A 24 -10.99 8.42 -3.57
CA PRO A 24 -9.99 8.94 -2.67
C PRO A 24 -10.38 8.41 -1.29
N GLY A 25 -9.60 7.46 -0.76
CA GLY A 25 -9.61 7.24 0.69
C GLY A 25 -9.32 8.57 1.40
N PRO A 26 -9.56 8.68 2.71
CA PRO A 26 -9.51 9.94 3.45
C PRO A 26 -8.12 10.58 3.55
N ALA A 27 -7.11 10.09 2.82
CA ALA A 27 -5.81 10.73 2.71
C ALA A 27 -5.99 12.12 2.09
N GLY A 28 -5.53 13.12 2.83
CA GLY A 28 -5.71 14.53 2.53
C GLY A 28 -5.27 14.92 1.12
N ARG A 29 -5.66 16.12 0.70
CA ARG A 29 -5.12 16.67 -0.54
C ARG A 29 -3.72 17.19 -0.27
N ILE A 30 -2.83 17.04 -1.26
CA ILE A 30 -1.54 17.73 -1.27
C ILE A 30 -1.78 19.24 -1.22
N ASN A 31 -1.14 19.95 -0.29
CA ASN A 31 -1.32 21.39 -0.15
C ASN A 31 -0.59 22.15 -1.27
N ALA A 32 -1.11 23.32 -1.65
CA ALA A 32 -0.53 24.15 -2.72
C ALA A 32 0.89 24.64 -2.44
N ASN A 33 1.27 24.74 -1.16
CA ASN A 33 2.59 25.21 -0.73
C ASN A 33 3.66 24.10 -0.76
N GLU A 34 3.25 22.83 -0.91
CA GLU A 34 4.17 21.70 -0.89
C GLU A 34 4.84 21.50 -2.25
N ARG A 35 6.13 21.14 -2.24
CA ARG A 35 6.90 20.97 -3.47
C ARG A 35 6.62 19.60 -4.09
N LEU A 36 5.97 19.61 -5.26
CA LEU A 36 5.72 18.40 -6.05
C LEU A 36 7.04 17.75 -6.51
N ILE A 37 7.13 16.45 -6.28
CA ILE A 37 8.18 15.56 -6.76
C ILE A 37 7.55 14.39 -7.49
N THR A 38 8.17 13.91 -8.55
CA THR A 38 7.67 12.72 -9.27
C THR A 38 7.81 11.47 -8.40
N VAL A 39 6.97 10.45 -8.61
CA VAL A 39 7.09 9.16 -7.87
C VAL A 39 8.47 8.53 -8.06
N THR A 40 9.10 8.69 -9.23
CA THR A 40 10.47 8.23 -9.49
C THR A 40 11.49 8.94 -8.59
N GLN A 41 11.34 10.26 -8.40
CA GLN A 41 12.17 11.05 -7.49
C GLN A 41 11.90 10.70 -6.03
N ALA A 42 10.63 10.50 -5.65
CA ALA A 42 10.25 10.08 -4.32
C ALA A 42 10.97 8.79 -3.89
N ALA A 43 11.10 7.81 -4.79
CA ALA A 43 11.84 6.58 -4.54
C ALA A 43 13.33 6.77 -4.21
N TRP A 44 13.95 7.91 -4.58
CA TRP A 44 15.34 8.23 -4.23
C TRP A 44 15.48 8.81 -2.83
N TYR A 45 14.43 9.42 -2.28
CA TYR A 45 14.45 9.98 -0.94
C TYR A 45 14.19 8.93 0.15
N LEU A 46 13.74 7.74 -0.23
CA LEU A 46 13.45 6.66 0.71
C LEU A 46 14.72 5.86 1.05
N PRO A 47 14.81 5.34 2.28
CA PRO A 47 15.89 4.44 2.67
C PRO A 47 15.88 3.17 1.81
N LYS A 48 17.04 2.52 1.70
CA LYS A 48 17.14 1.21 1.07
C LYS A 48 16.56 0.15 2.01
N VAL A 49 15.67 -0.67 1.50
CA VAL A 49 15.10 -1.83 2.21
C VAL A 49 15.80 -3.07 1.66
N ASP A 50 16.35 -3.90 2.54
CA ASP A 50 17.13 -5.09 2.16
C ASP A 50 18.26 -4.78 1.16
N GLY A 51 18.92 -3.63 1.34
CA GLY A 51 20.00 -3.15 0.47
C GLY A 51 19.54 -2.63 -0.90
N LYS A 52 18.23 -2.65 -1.20
CA LYS A 52 17.65 -2.23 -2.49
C LYS A 52 16.84 -0.95 -2.35
N LYS A 53 16.84 -0.13 -3.40
CA LYS A 53 15.96 1.03 -3.47
C LYS A 53 14.51 0.57 -3.54
N VAL A 54 13.62 1.29 -2.88
CA VAL A 54 12.18 1.05 -3.01
C VAL A 54 11.78 1.22 -4.48
N SER A 55 11.05 0.25 -5.02
CA SER A 55 10.64 0.27 -6.42
C SER A 55 9.57 1.33 -6.68
N VAL A 56 9.58 1.93 -7.87
CA VAL A 56 8.54 2.89 -8.29
C VAL A 56 7.15 2.23 -8.30
N CYS A 57 7.08 0.95 -8.67
CA CYS A 57 5.86 0.16 -8.63
C CYS A 57 5.28 0.03 -7.21
N THR A 58 6.15 -0.04 -6.19
CA THR A 58 5.74 -0.07 -4.78
C THR A 58 5.03 1.21 -4.40
N LEU A 59 5.60 2.38 -4.73
CA LEU A 59 4.98 3.67 -4.46
C LEU A 59 3.67 3.83 -5.24
N TRP A 60 3.64 3.41 -6.51
CA TRP A 60 2.41 3.45 -7.31
C TRP A 60 1.29 2.59 -6.70
N ARG A 61 1.64 1.42 -6.16
CA ARG A 61 0.70 0.58 -5.41
C ARG A 61 0.18 1.31 -4.17
N TRP A 62 1.03 2.01 -3.42
CA TRP A 62 0.59 2.79 -2.25
C TRP A 62 -0.35 3.94 -2.63
N CYS A 63 -0.15 4.58 -3.79
CA CYS A 63 -1.07 5.58 -4.30
C CYS A 63 -2.45 4.99 -4.65
N ARG A 64 -2.51 3.82 -5.30
CA ARG A 64 -3.78 3.25 -5.79
C ARG A 64 -4.51 2.36 -4.80
N LYS A 65 -3.77 1.43 -4.20
CA LYS A 65 -4.31 0.37 -3.33
C LYS A 65 -4.04 0.66 -1.85
N GLY A 66 -3.12 1.57 -1.55
CA GLY A 66 -2.66 1.79 -0.19
C GLY A 66 -1.84 0.63 0.36
N LEU A 67 -1.55 0.72 1.65
CA LEU A 67 -0.95 -0.32 2.47
C LEU A 67 -1.66 -0.31 3.82
N ARG A 68 -2.25 -1.45 4.21
CA ARG A 68 -2.95 -1.62 5.50
C ARG A 68 -4.08 -0.60 5.77
N GLY A 69 -4.62 0.03 4.72
CA GLY A 69 -5.66 1.05 4.83
C GLY A 69 -5.14 2.50 4.76
N ALA A 70 -3.83 2.73 4.88
CA ALA A 70 -3.21 4.02 4.61
C ALA A 70 -2.93 4.19 3.11
N PHE A 71 -3.04 5.42 2.60
CA PHE A 71 -2.84 5.73 1.18
C PHE A 71 -1.82 6.85 0.99
N LEU A 72 -0.95 6.71 0.00
CA LEU A 72 -0.01 7.77 -0.33
C LEU A 72 -0.68 8.82 -1.21
N GLU A 73 -0.74 10.06 -0.71
CA GLU A 73 -1.32 11.18 -1.46
C GLU A 73 -0.51 11.47 -2.72
N TYR A 74 -1.24 11.73 -3.81
CA TYR A 74 -0.65 12.04 -5.10
C TYR A 74 -1.52 13.00 -5.91
N VAL A 75 -0.87 13.70 -6.83
CA VAL A 75 -1.51 14.49 -7.89
C VAL A 75 -1.03 13.99 -9.24
N ARG A 76 -1.90 14.11 -10.24
CA ARG A 76 -1.56 13.77 -11.62
C ARG A 76 -1.19 15.06 -12.37
N VAL A 77 -0.01 15.08 -12.98
CA VAL A 77 0.49 16.19 -13.80
C VAL A 77 0.73 15.65 -15.20
N GLY A 78 -0.27 15.80 -16.07
CA GLY A 78 -0.29 15.22 -17.42
C GLY A 78 -0.19 13.69 -17.39
N ARG A 79 0.88 13.14 -17.97
CA ARG A 79 1.19 11.70 -17.99
C ARG A 79 1.93 11.21 -16.75
N LYS A 80 2.43 12.12 -15.89
CA LYS A 80 3.21 11.80 -14.71
C LYS A 80 2.37 11.89 -13.44
N ILE A 81 2.86 11.20 -12.42
CA ILE A 81 2.26 11.20 -11.08
C ILE A 81 3.30 11.78 -10.14
N CYS A 82 2.83 12.70 -9.31
CA CYS A 82 3.65 13.45 -8.38
C CYS A 82 3.10 13.29 -6.97
N THR A 83 3.99 13.32 -6.00
CA THR A 83 3.69 13.35 -4.56
C THR A 83 4.57 14.44 -3.93
N THR A 84 4.52 14.59 -2.61
CA THR A 84 5.34 15.54 -1.85
C THR A 84 6.05 14.82 -0.73
N ARG A 85 7.06 15.46 -0.11
CA ARG A 85 7.75 14.87 1.04
C ARG A 85 6.85 14.80 2.25
N GLU A 86 6.03 15.83 2.40
CA GLU A 86 5.04 16.01 3.44
C GLU A 86 3.94 14.94 3.34
N ALA A 87 3.48 14.63 2.12
CA ALA A 87 2.58 13.51 1.87
C ALA A 87 3.19 12.15 2.24
N MET A 88 4.47 11.92 1.90
CA MET A 88 5.16 10.69 2.29
C MET A 88 5.27 10.56 3.81
N LEU A 89 5.62 11.65 4.50
CA LEU A 89 5.72 11.65 5.96
C LEU A 89 4.37 11.32 6.60
N ARG A 90 3.29 11.99 6.18
CA ARG A 90 1.92 11.72 6.66
C ARG A 90 1.54 10.24 6.47
N PHE A 91 1.83 9.69 5.30
CA PHE A 91 1.59 8.28 5.00
C PHE A 91 2.37 7.34 5.93
N PHE A 92 3.65 7.60 6.20
CA PHE A 92 4.44 6.77 7.11
C PHE A 92 4.01 6.91 8.57
N THR A 93 3.62 8.11 9.01
CA THR A 93 3.05 8.33 10.34
C THR A 93 1.75 7.54 10.51
N GLU A 94 0.84 7.63 9.54
CA GLU A 94 -0.41 6.85 9.56
C GLU A 94 -0.15 5.34 9.59
N LEU A 95 0.84 4.86 8.83
CA LEU A 95 1.25 3.46 8.86
C LEU A 95 1.80 3.02 10.23
N ALA A 96 2.60 3.86 10.87
CA ALA A 96 3.14 3.56 12.19
C ALA A 96 2.01 3.43 13.23
N GLU A 97 1.05 4.36 13.21
CA GLU A 97 -0.14 4.29 14.08
C GLU A 97 -0.99 3.04 13.82
N LEU A 98 -1.15 2.64 12.56
CA LEU A 98 -1.86 1.42 12.19
C LEU A 98 -1.13 0.16 12.68
N ASP A 99 0.19 0.15 12.60
CA ASP A 99 1.01 -0.97 13.08
C ASP A 99 0.89 -1.10 14.61
N GLU A 100 0.94 0.01 15.35
CA GLU A 100 0.69 0.03 16.80
C GLU A 100 -0.69 -0.52 17.15
N ARG A 101 -1.74 -0.13 16.42
CA ARG A 101 -3.11 -0.65 16.64
C ARG A 101 -3.21 -2.13 16.37
N ILE A 102 -2.57 -2.62 15.30
CA ILE A 102 -2.56 -4.05 14.94
C ILE A 102 -1.82 -4.85 16.02
N ASP A 103 -0.67 -4.35 16.49
CA ASP A 103 0.10 -5.02 17.53
C ASP A 103 -0.61 -4.98 18.89
N ALA A 104 -1.31 -3.89 19.21
CA ALA A 104 -2.19 -3.81 20.35
C ALA A 104 -3.35 -4.82 20.27
N ASP A 105 -4.03 -4.98 19.12
CA ASP A 105 -5.08 -6.01 18.96
C ASP A 105 -4.51 -7.44 19.10
N ARG A 106 -3.32 -7.67 18.55
CA ARG A 106 -2.62 -8.96 18.68
C ARG A 106 -2.27 -9.27 20.13
N TYR A 107 -1.84 -8.28 20.90
CA TYR A 107 -1.49 -8.45 22.31
C TYR A 107 -2.73 -8.49 23.22
N ALA A 108 -3.76 -7.71 22.90
CA ALA A 108 -5.02 -7.64 23.65
C ALA A 108 -5.89 -8.90 23.47
N LYS A 109 -5.66 -9.71 22.44
CA LYS A 109 -6.20 -11.07 22.37
C LYS A 109 -5.39 -11.98 23.29
N PRO A 110 -5.89 -12.35 24.49
CA PRO A 110 -5.23 -13.40 25.26
C PRO A 110 -5.19 -14.67 24.40
N ALA A 111 -4.06 -15.39 24.43
CA ALA A 111 -3.83 -16.70 23.81
C ALA A 111 -4.88 -17.81 24.18
N SER A 112 -5.92 -17.43 24.92
CA SER A 112 -7.12 -18.15 25.32
C SER A 112 -7.98 -18.73 24.19
N LEU A 113 -7.77 -18.39 22.92
CA LEU A 113 -8.42 -19.07 21.80
C LEU A 113 -7.66 -20.29 21.27
N LYS A 114 -6.66 -20.80 22.01
CA LYS A 114 -6.46 -22.25 22.04
C LYS A 114 -7.68 -22.85 22.74
N ARG A 115 -8.79 -22.96 22.01
CA ARG A 115 -9.85 -23.95 22.26
C ARG A 115 -9.10 -25.25 22.51
N SER A 116 -8.98 -25.63 23.77
CA SER A 116 -8.64 -26.96 24.19
C SER A 116 -9.74 -27.85 23.61
N LEU A 117 -9.57 -28.27 22.36
CA LEU A 117 -10.31 -29.40 21.82
C LEU A 117 -10.15 -30.52 22.86
N PRO A 118 -11.25 -31.07 23.40
CA PRO A 118 -11.14 -32.15 24.37
C PRO A 118 -10.27 -33.23 23.73
N LYS A 119 -9.20 -33.60 24.43
CA LYS A 119 -8.24 -34.63 24.00
C LYS A 119 -9.07 -35.85 23.65
N ALA A 120 -9.15 -36.19 22.36
CA ALA A 120 -9.94 -37.33 21.91
C ALA A 120 -9.48 -38.57 22.71
N ILE A 121 -10.39 -39.15 23.50
CA ILE A 121 -10.11 -40.39 24.23
C ILE A 121 -9.64 -41.41 23.21
N THR A 122 -8.39 -41.83 23.34
CA THR A 122 -7.80 -42.87 22.50
C THR A 122 -8.52 -44.20 22.72
N SER A 123 -8.62 -45.07 21.71
CA SER A 123 -9.43 -46.29 21.80
C SER A 123 -9.04 -47.21 22.98
N ARG A 124 -7.75 -47.20 23.38
CA ARG A 124 -7.25 -47.89 24.57
C ARG A 124 -7.86 -47.37 25.87
N GLN A 125 -8.09 -46.07 25.99
CA GLN A 125 -8.75 -45.47 27.14
C GLN A 125 -10.26 -45.80 27.17
N ARG A 126 -10.92 -45.96 26.01
CA ARG A 126 -12.31 -46.47 25.94
C ARG A 126 -12.41 -47.92 26.41
N GLN A 127 -11.50 -48.78 25.98
CA GLN A 127 -11.52 -50.20 26.32
C GLN A 127 -11.34 -50.45 27.82
N ARG A 128 -10.58 -49.60 28.51
CA ARG A 128 -10.33 -49.71 29.96
C ARG A 128 -11.48 -49.20 30.85
N ALA A 129 -12.42 -48.43 30.29
CA ALA A 129 -13.56 -47.88 31.03
C ALA A 129 -14.82 -48.78 31.00
N LEU A 130 -14.77 -49.88 30.23
CA LEU A 130 -15.86 -50.84 30.03
C LEU A 130 -15.58 -52.21 30.69
N ALA A 131 -14.46 -52.32 31.41
CA ALA A 131 -14.07 -53.48 32.22
C ALA A 131 -14.20 -53.11 33.70
#